data_AF-A0A7X9YPB4-F1
#
_entry.id   AF-A0A7X9YPB4-F1
#
_cell.length_a   1.000
_cell.length_b   1.000
_cell.length_c   1.000
_cell.angle_alpha   90.00
_cell.angle_beta   90.00
_cell.angle_gamma   90.00
#
_symmetry.space_group_name_H-M   'P 1'
#
loop_
_entity.id
_entity.type
_entity.pdbx_description
1 polymer ?
#
loop_
_entity_poly.entity_id
_entity_poly.type
_entity_poly.pdbx_seq_one_letter_code
_entity_poly.pdbx_strand_id
1 'polypeptide(L)'
;MYNSVVSLGWFCATSASLSKNGFRSFSGPFDWCFSEYESVLHFIENDFKDFLSIENIETIDDKPKEFKDFKYSMIFNHDIHNSFAEDFPTIKEKYIRRIHRFLQETKNGVCFIRAVKHQQELDYIACNHSKIHKIITKNNIDNTVIYLIPKYLSTPKNFHEKNYILNINVYQGNFREALRSLFDTIQDDSLLLHLKNNYPETIYKDNLIFDLQSELKIAQSGNSSHVIQLQAIRDVDNAYRQMSINETRWQRLMKLHRANFCHLTLPSSIAIYGAGDIGKVFYDRAKDFTNIQCFIDKNPCEKEYMGVPIIKLTNYKPEPDTTIIVIPTYAYTEIRNDLTSICNVKISSIVALETVFD
;
A
#
# COMPACT_ATOMS: atom_id res chain seq x y z
N MET A 1 -11.25 -10.88 -15.94
CA MET A 1 -10.97 -9.56 -15.34
C MET A 1 -11.87 -9.43 -14.12
N TYR A 2 -11.36 -8.94 -12.99
CA TYR A 2 -12.09 -8.80 -11.73
C TYR A 2 -12.92 -7.52 -11.72
N ASN A 3 -14.14 -7.57 -11.18
CA ASN A 3 -14.95 -6.38 -10.95
C ASN A 3 -14.52 -5.63 -9.68
N SER A 4 -14.10 -6.38 -8.65
CA SER A 4 -13.68 -5.85 -7.36
C SER A 4 -12.54 -6.67 -6.77
N VAL A 5 -11.67 -6.03 -5.97
CA VAL A 5 -10.66 -6.67 -5.13
C VAL A 5 -11.02 -6.43 -3.67
N VAL A 6 -11.16 -7.51 -2.89
CA VAL A 6 -11.76 -7.45 -1.55
C VAL A 6 -10.91 -8.20 -0.53
N SER A 7 -10.63 -7.58 0.61
CA SER A 7 -9.96 -8.24 1.74
C SER A 7 -10.91 -9.19 2.47
N LEU A 8 -10.40 -10.36 2.86
CA LEU A 8 -11.07 -11.31 3.75
C LEU A 8 -10.54 -11.23 5.19
N GLY A 9 -10.00 -10.07 5.59
CA GLY A 9 -9.31 -9.90 6.87
C GLY A 9 -8.03 -10.74 6.90
N TRP A 10 -7.54 -11.18 8.05
CA TRP A 10 -7.81 -10.76 9.44
C TRP A 10 -7.00 -9.52 9.82
N PHE A 11 -6.08 -9.13 8.94
CA PHE A 11 -5.10 -8.09 9.18
C PHE A 11 -5.47 -6.84 8.38
N CYS A 12 -5.76 -5.74 9.08
CA CYS A 12 -6.22 -4.48 8.50
C CYS A 12 -5.24 -3.89 7.48
N ALA A 13 -3.96 -4.24 7.55
CA ALA A 13 -2.95 -3.82 6.57
C ALA A 13 -3.25 -4.33 5.15
N THR A 14 -3.98 -5.44 5.00
CA THR A 14 -4.43 -5.92 3.68
C THR A 14 -5.33 -4.88 3.02
N SER A 15 -6.35 -4.39 3.72
CA SER A 15 -7.29 -3.38 3.21
C SER A 15 -6.64 -2.01 3.05
N ALA A 16 -5.71 -1.65 3.94
CA ALA A 16 -4.93 -0.43 3.83
C ALA A 16 -4.00 -0.45 2.60
N SER A 17 -3.34 -1.58 2.33
CA SER A 17 -2.47 -1.77 1.16
C SER A 17 -3.27 -1.82 -0.15
N LEU A 18 -4.48 -2.40 -0.14
CA LEU A 18 -5.40 -2.31 -1.27
C LEU A 18 -5.81 -0.87 -1.57
N SER A 19 -6.08 -0.05 -0.54
CA SER A 19 -6.37 1.40 -0.72
C SER A 19 -5.17 2.13 -1.32
N LYS A 20 -3.98 2.01 -0.70
CA LYS A 20 -2.73 2.64 -1.17
C LYS A 20 -2.44 2.35 -2.64
N ASN A 21 -2.79 1.15 -3.08
CA ASN A 21 -2.51 0.67 -4.43
C ASN A 21 -3.71 0.82 -5.40
N GLY A 22 -4.81 1.49 -5.02
CA GLY A 22 -5.95 1.76 -5.91
C GLY A 22 -6.85 0.55 -6.22
N PHE A 23 -6.69 -0.57 -5.51
CA PHE A 23 -7.49 -1.77 -5.74
C PHE A 23 -8.74 -1.87 -4.85
N ARG A 24 -8.87 -0.98 -3.86
CA ARG A 24 -10.02 -0.98 -2.95
C ARG A 24 -11.10 0.01 -3.38
N SER A 25 -12.18 -0.51 -3.94
CA SER A 25 -13.34 0.30 -4.33
C SER A 25 -14.34 0.53 -3.19
N PHE A 26 -14.21 -0.20 -2.07
CA PHE A 26 -15.10 -0.09 -0.92
C PHE A 26 -14.58 -0.72 0.35
N SER A 27 -15.26 -0.42 1.46
CA SER A 27 -15.00 -1.09 2.74
C SER A 27 -15.76 -2.40 2.88
N GLY A 28 -15.03 -3.51 2.97
CA GLY A 28 -15.59 -4.83 3.20
C GLY A 28 -15.99 -5.07 4.66
N PRO A 29 -16.79 -6.13 4.95
CA PRO A 29 -17.18 -6.50 6.31
C PRO A 29 -16.01 -7.02 7.16
N PHE A 30 -14.87 -7.38 6.56
CA PHE A 30 -13.71 -7.92 7.26
C PHE A 30 -12.48 -6.99 7.26
N ASP A 31 -12.62 -5.75 6.79
CA ASP A 31 -11.48 -4.84 6.61
C ASP A 31 -10.82 -4.40 7.93
N TRP A 32 -11.64 -4.22 8.98
CA TRP A 32 -11.25 -3.52 10.20
C TRP A 32 -11.57 -4.35 11.45
N CYS A 33 -11.43 -5.66 11.34
CA CYS A 33 -11.63 -6.61 12.43
C CYS A 33 -10.63 -7.76 12.33
N PHE A 34 -10.25 -8.32 13.48
CA PHE A 34 -9.51 -9.57 13.52
C PHE A 34 -10.49 -10.74 13.38
N SER A 35 -10.18 -11.71 12.53
CA SER A 35 -11.06 -12.84 12.22
C SER A 35 -10.29 -14.14 11.98
N GLU A 36 -10.86 -15.27 12.39
CA GLU A 36 -10.42 -16.58 11.92
C GLU A 36 -10.94 -16.86 10.51
N TYR A 37 -10.16 -17.57 9.70
CA TYR A 37 -10.52 -17.79 8.30
C TYR A 37 -11.76 -18.68 8.16
N GLU A 38 -11.88 -19.67 9.03
CA GLU A 38 -13.02 -20.57 9.13
C GLU A 38 -14.32 -19.79 9.43
N SER A 39 -14.27 -18.79 10.30
CA SER A 39 -15.42 -17.91 10.58
C SER A 39 -15.78 -17.05 9.37
N VAL A 40 -14.77 -16.51 8.66
CA VAL A 40 -14.99 -15.76 7.42
C VAL A 40 -15.70 -16.64 6.38
N LEU A 41 -15.20 -17.87 6.18
CA LEU A 41 -15.81 -18.84 5.27
C LEU A 41 -17.24 -19.20 5.69
N HIS A 42 -17.48 -19.39 7.00
CA HIS A 42 -18.81 -19.66 7.54
C HIS A 42 -19.81 -18.55 7.20
N PHE A 43 -19.41 -17.28 7.38
CA PHE A 43 -20.27 -16.15 7.06
C PHE A 43 -20.51 -16.01 5.55
N ILE A 44 -19.51 -16.25 4.71
CA ILE A 44 -19.71 -16.24 3.25
C ILE A 44 -20.68 -17.38 2.85
N GLU A 45 -20.49 -18.57 3.40
CA GLU A 45 -21.32 -19.74 3.11
C GLU A 45 -22.78 -19.53 3.51
N ASN A 46 -23.03 -18.89 4.67
CA ASN A 46 -24.36 -18.68 5.24
C ASN A 46 -24.92 -17.27 5.02
N ASP A 47 -24.40 -16.53 4.03
CA ASP A 47 -24.86 -15.19 3.67
C ASP A 47 -24.93 -14.22 4.86
N PHE A 48 -23.91 -14.30 5.73
CA PHE A 48 -23.71 -13.49 6.94
C PHE A 48 -24.83 -13.62 7.98
N LYS A 49 -25.53 -14.76 8.00
CA LYS A 49 -26.48 -15.07 9.07
C LYS A 49 -25.80 -14.97 10.44
N ASP A 50 -26.49 -14.32 11.37
CA ASP A 50 -26.05 -14.08 12.76
C ASP A 50 -24.77 -13.22 12.92
N PHE A 51 -24.30 -12.54 11.87
CA PHE A 51 -23.15 -11.63 11.96
C PHE A 51 -23.50 -10.43 12.85
N LEU A 52 -22.68 -10.17 13.88
CA LEU A 52 -22.94 -9.15 14.91
C LEU A 52 -24.30 -9.33 15.61
N SER A 53 -24.66 -10.58 15.89
CA SER A 53 -25.78 -10.88 16.79
C SER A 53 -25.40 -10.52 18.22
N ILE A 54 -26.21 -9.70 18.88
CA ILE A 54 -25.87 -9.07 20.17
C ILE A 54 -25.63 -10.12 21.26
N GLU A 55 -26.33 -11.25 21.19
CA GLU A 55 -26.18 -12.39 22.09
C GLU A 55 -24.81 -13.09 21.99
N ASN A 56 -24.06 -12.85 20.90
CA ASN A 56 -22.70 -13.36 20.73
C ASN A 56 -21.63 -12.31 21.08
N ILE A 57 -22.03 -11.09 21.45
CA ILE A 57 -21.11 -9.97 21.66
C ILE A 57 -20.78 -9.78 23.14
N GLU A 58 -19.48 -9.64 23.41
CA GLU A 58 -18.95 -9.27 24.72
C GLU A 58 -18.04 -8.04 24.59
N THR A 59 -18.18 -7.10 25.52
CA THR A 59 -17.21 -6.01 25.70
C THR A 59 -15.98 -6.52 26.44
N ILE A 60 -14.82 -5.93 26.16
CA ILE A 60 -13.57 -6.30 26.83
C ILE A 60 -13.30 -5.26 27.92
N ASP A 61 -13.37 -5.67 29.19
CA ASP A 61 -13.30 -4.75 30.35
C ASP A 61 -12.08 -3.81 30.31
N ASP A 62 -10.90 -4.35 30.00
CA ASP A 62 -9.64 -3.58 29.92
C ASP A 62 -9.47 -2.81 28.61
N LYS A 63 -10.43 -2.91 27.68
CA LYS A 63 -10.37 -2.31 26.34
C LYS A 63 -11.74 -1.80 25.90
N PRO A 64 -12.20 -0.65 26.42
CA PRO A 64 -13.56 -0.14 26.19
C PRO A 64 -13.85 0.25 24.73
N LYS A 65 -12.82 0.31 23.87
CA LYS A 65 -12.96 0.57 22.43
C LYS A 65 -13.00 -0.70 21.58
N GLU A 66 -12.90 -1.87 22.21
CA GLU A 66 -12.96 -3.17 21.55
C GLU A 66 -14.18 -3.96 22.03
N PHE A 67 -14.79 -4.70 21.12
CA PHE A 67 -15.79 -5.72 21.44
C PHE A 67 -15.52 -6.97 20.60
N LYS A 68 -15.98 -8.12 21.09
CA LYS A 68 -15.71 -9.43 20.50
C LYS A 68 -17.00 -10.18 20.24
N ASP A 69 -17.09 -10.83 19.08
CA ASP A 69 -17.99 -11.95 18.86
C ASP A 69 -17.32 -13.23 19.36
N PHE A 70 -17.77 -13.77 20.49
CA PHE A 70 -17.13 -14.94 21.10
C PHE A 70 -17.40 -16.22 20.30
N LYS A 71 -18.58 -16.34 19.68
CA LYS A 71 -19.00 -17.53 18.93
C LYS A 71 -18.13 -17.73 17.70
N TYR A 72 -17.83 -16.65 16.99
CA TYR A 72 -17.07 -16.69 15.75
C TYR A 72 -15.64 -16.14 15.90
N SER A 73 -15.19 -15.86 17.12
CA SER A 73 -13.85 -15.37 17.42
C SER A 73 -13.44 -14.15 16.58
N MET A 74 -14.35 -13.18 16.44
CA MET A 74 -14.08 -11.92 15.76
C MET A 74 -13.88 -10.78 16.75
N ILE A 75 -12.87 -9.94 16.53
CA ILE A 75 -12.58 -8.78 17.39
C ILE A 75 -12.68 -7.51 16.57
N PHE A 76 -13.47 -6.55 17.05
CA PHE A 76 -13.72 -5.25 16.42
C PHE A 76 -13.07 -4.17 17.28
N ASN A 77 -12.02 -3.54 16.76
CA ASN A 77 -11.13 -2.66 17.53
C ASN A 77 -11.06 -1.22 17.03
N HIS A 78 -11.90 -0.86 16.06
CA HIS A 78 -11.87 0.45 15.40
C HIS A 78 -13.20 1.20 15.43
N ASP A 79 -14.25 0.56 15.93
CA ASP A 79 -15.63 0.99 15.65
C ASP A 79 -16.30 1.75 16.80
N ILE A 80 -15.81 1.62 18.03
CA ILE A 80 -16.31 2.37 19.19
C ILE A 80 -15.59 3.72 19.28
N HIS A 81 -16.36 4.81 19.31
CA HIS A 81 -15.88 6.18 19.47
C HIS A 81 -16.24 6.75 20.85
N ASN A 82 -17.44 6.49 21.34
CA ASN A 82 -17.96 6.96 22.63
C ASN A 82 -18.08 5.79 23.62
N SER A 83 -19.04 4.90 23.39
CA SER A 83 -19.30 3.72 24.22
C SER A 83 -19.95 2.61 23.39
N PHE A 84 -19.81 1.35 23.82
CA PHE A 84 -20.43 0.23 23.11
C PHE A 84 -21.95 0.39 23.00
N ALA A 85 -22.63 0.74 24.08
CA ALA A 85 -24.09 0.87 24.10
C ALA A 85 -24.61 1.95 23.14
N GLU A 86 -23.92 3.08 23.05
CA GLU A 86 -24.31 4.18 22.16
C GLU A 86 -23.98 3.89 20.71
N ASP A 87 -22.80 3.34 20.44
CA ASP A 87 -22.31 3.20 19.06
C ASP A 87 -22.81 1.91 18.39
N PHE A 88 -23.10 0.83 19.14
CA PHE A 88 -23.43 -0.49 18.58
C PHE A 88 -24.56 -0.48 17.54
N PRO A 89 -25.69 0.24 17.71
CA PRO A 89 -26.72 0.33 16.68
C PRO A 89 -26.17 0.83 15.34
N THR A 90 -25.37 1.91 15.37
CA THR A 90 -24.77 2.49 14.16
C THR A 90 -23.67 1.60 13.57
N ILE A 91 -22.92 0.90 14.42
CA ILE A 91 -21.92 -0.09 14.01
C ILE A 91 -22.62 -1.23 13.25
N LYS A 92 -23.72 -1.77 13.81
CA LYS A 92 -24.49 -2.86 13.20
C LYS A 92 -25.05 -2.45 11.83
N GLU A 93 -25.67 -1.27 11.73
CA GLU A 93 -26.16 -0.74 10.45
C GLU A 93 -25.04 -0.57 9.41
N LYS A 94 -23.87 -0.06 9.84
CA LYS A 94 -22.68 0.07 8.98
C LYS A 94 -22.27 -1.29 8.42
N TYR A 95 -22.20 -2.33 9.24
CA TYR A 95 -21.85 -3.67 8.75
C TYR A 95 -22.92 -4.29 7.88
N ILE A 96 -24.22 -4.09 8.15
CA ILE A 96 -25.30 -4.52 7.27
C ILE A 96 -25.13 -3.95 5.85
N ARG A 97 -24.83 -2.64 5.74
CA ARG A 97 -24.55 -2.02 4.43
C ARG A 97 -23.33 -2.62 3.73
N ARG A 98 -22.24 -2.88 4.48
CA ARG A 98 -21.01 -3.49 3.96
C ARG A 98 -21.24 -4.92 3.49
N ILE A 99 -22.02 -5.71 4.25
CA ILE A 99 -22.42 -7.08 3.91
C ILE A 99 -23.27 -7.07 2.64
N HIS A 100 -24.27 -6.19 2.55
CA HIS A 100 -25.09 -6.07 1.36
C HIS A 100 -24.23 -5.79 0.12
N ARG A 101 -23.33 -4.80 0.21
CA ARG A 101 -22.41 -4.49 -0.89
C ARG A 101 -21.50 -5.67 -1.23
N PHE A 102 -20.89 -6.31 -0.23
CA PHE A 102 -20.05 -7.50 -0.41
C PHE A 102 -20.79 -8.59 -1.18
N LEU A 103 -22.00 -8.96 -0.76
CA LEU A 103 -22.81 -9.99 -1.40
C LEU A 103 -23.18 -9.63 -2.85
N GLN A 104 -23.50 -8.35 -3.14
CA GLN A 104 -23.75 -7.94 -4.52
C GLN A 104 -22.49 -8.04 -5.39
N GLU A 105 -21.35 -7.60 -4.87
CA GLU A 105 -20.08 -7.66 -5.61
C GLU A 105 -19.67 -9.10 -5.91
N THR A 106 -19.91 -10.04 -4.98
CA THR A 106 -19.60 -11.47 -5.19
C THR A 106 -20.34 -12.12 -6.38
N LYS A 107 -21.34 -11.44 -6.96
CA LYS A 107 -22.04 -11.91 -8.17
C LYS A 107 -21.35 -11.50 -9.47
N ASN A 108 -20.37 -10.58 -9.41
CA ASN A 108 -19.76 -9.95 -10.59
C ASN A 108 -18.30 -10.36 -10.85
N GLY A 109 -17.78 -11.34 -10.11
CA GLY A 109 -16.38 -11.77 -10.21
C GLY A 109 -15.46 -10.93 -9.32
N VAL A 110 -15.06 -11.48 -8.18
CA VAL A 110 -14.24 -10.81 -7.16
C VAL A 110 -12.91 -11.52 -6.99
N CYS A 111 -11.83 -10.75 -6.85
CA CYS A 111 -10.56 -11.24 -6.35
C CYS A 111 -10.47 -10.99 -4.86
N PHE A 112 -10.60 -12.04 -4.06
CA PHE A 112 -10.40 -11.98 -2.62
C PHE A 112 -8.91 -12.02 -2.27
N ILE A 113 -8.50 -11.26 -1.26
CA ILE A 113 -7.15 -11.29 -0.70
C ILE A 113 -7.22 -11.72 0.77
N ARG A 114 -6.48 -12.76 1.15
CA ARG A 114 -6.34 -13.22 2.54
C ARG A 114 -4.87 -13.29 2.92
N ALA A 115 -4.45 -12.47 3.89
CA ALA A 115 -3.16 -12.65 4.54
C ALA A 115 -3.24 -13.80 5.54
N VAL A 116 -2.36 -14.80 5.42
CA VAL A 116 -2.41 -16.03 6.22
C VAL A 116 -1.89 -15.75 7.62
N LYS A 117 -2.72 -16.01 8.64
CA LYS A 117 -2.43 -15.61 10.03
C LYS A 117 -1.29 -16.40 10.68
N HIS A 118 -1.32 -17.72 10.54
CA HIS A 118 -0.38 -18.65 11.18
C HIS A 118 -0.37 -19.99 10.46
N GLN A 119 0.55 -20.88 10.86
CA GLN A 119 0.75 -22.19 10.21
C GLN A 119 -0.53 -23.04 10.16
N GLN A 120 -1.33 -23.08 11.24
CA GLN A 120 -2.57 -23.84 11.26
C GLN A 120 -3.60 -23.35 10.21
N GLU A 121 -3.66 -22.05 9.91
CA GLU A 121 -4.55 -21.53 8.85
C GLU A 121 -4.03 -21.97 7.47
N LEU A 122 -2.70 -21.95 7.28
CA LEU A 122 -2.06 -22.41 6.05
C LEU A 122 -2.31 -23.89 5.77
N ASP A 123 -2.18 -24.72 6.80
CA ASP A 123 -2.44 -26.16 6.74
C ASP A 123 -3.93 -26.43 6.48
N TYR A 124 -4.82 -25.66 7.13
CA TYR A 124 -6.27 -25.74 6.88
C TYR A 124 -6.59 -25.43 5.41
N ILE A 125 -6.01 -24.37 4.83
CA ILE A 125 -6.19 -24.02 3.42
C ILE A 125 -5.75 -25.19 2.52
N ALA A 126 -4.55 -25.74 2.76
CA ALA A 126 -4.01 -26.85 1.98
C ALA A 126 -4.90 -28.11 2.03
N CYS A 127 -5.52 -28.40 3.17
CA CYS A 127 -6.37 -29.57 3.36
C CYS A 127 -7.82 -29.37 2.91
N ASN A 128 -8.29 -28.14 2.70
CA ASN A 128 -9.70 -27.83 2.47
C ASN A 128 -9.97 -27.12 1.12
N HIS A 129 -9.06 -27.20 0.15
CA HIS A 129 -9.18 -26.59 -1.19
C HIS A 129 -10.60 -26.69 -1.78
N SER A 130 -11.15 -27.91 -1.90
CA SER A 130 -12.47 -28.12 -2.52
C SER A 130 -13.61 -27.43 -1.77
N LYS A 131 -13.55 -27.43 -0.43
CA LYS A 131 -14.56 -26.75 0.41
C LYS A 131 -14.45 -25.24 0.24
N ILE A 132 -13.24 -24.70 0.33
CA ILE A 132 -12.97 -23.26 0.18
C ILE A 132 -13.38 -22.80 -1.21
N HIS A 133 -12.98 -23.51 -2.26
CA HIS A 133 -13.33 -23.20 -3.64
C HIS A 133 -14.84 -23.12 -3.84
N LYS A 134 -15.60 -24.09 -3.30
CA LYS A 134 -17.07 -24.08 -3.35
C LYS A 134 -17.68 -22.86 -2.66
N ILE A 135 -17.13 -22.43 -1.53
CA ILE A 135 -17.63 -21.27 -0.78
C ILE A 135 -17.31 -19.97 -1.54
N ILE A 136 -16.07 -19.80 -2.00
CA ILE A 136 -15.61 -18.59 -2.70
C ILE A 136 -16.37 -18.39 -4.02
N THR A 137 -16.66 -19.49 -4.74
CA THR A 137 -17.34 -19.45 -6.04
C THR A 137 -18.86 -19.56 -5.96
N LYS A 138 -19.44 -19.68 -4.76
CA LYS A 138 -20.89 -19.87 -4.52
C LYS A 138 -21.78 -18.92 -5.34
N ASN A 139 -21.40 -17.65 -5.42
CA ASN A 139 -22.19 -16.61 -6.08
C ASN A 139 -21.73 -16.27 -7.50
N ASN A 140 -20.51 -16.65 -7.88
CA ASN A 140 -19.95 -16.50 -9.23
C ASN A 140 -18.69 -17.38 -9.35
N ILE A 141 -18.61 -18.19 -10.42
CA ILE A 141 -17.49 -19.11 -10.68
C ILE A 141 -16.15 -18.39 -10.92
N ASP A 142 -16.19 -17.14 -11.36
CA ASP A 142 -15.01 -16.30 -11.61
C ASP A 142 -14.46 -15.65 -10.33
N ASN A 143 -15.14 -15.84 -9.18
CA ASN A 143 -14.58 -15.42 -7.90
C ASN A 143 -13.32 -16.24 -7.59
N THR A 144 -12.27 -15.56 -7.15
CA THR A 144 -10.98 -16.18 -6.84
C THR A 144 -10.48 -15.68 -5.49
N VAL A 145 -9.56 -16.42 -4.88
CA VAL A 145 -8.85 -15.99 -3.67
C VAL A 145 -7.35 -16.08 -3.89
N ILE A 146 -6.63 -15.07 -3.44
CA ILE A 146 -5.17 -14.99 -3.42
C ILE A 146 -4.72 -14.95 -1.97
N TYR A 147 -3.78 -15.83 -1.62
CA TYR A 147 -3.21 -15.91 -0.28
C TYR A 147 -1.88 -15.16 -0.21
N LEU A 148 -1.71 -14.35 0.84
CA LEU A 148 -0.44 -13.70 1.15
C LEU A 148 0.21 -14.45 2.31
N ILE A 149 1.31 -15.15 2.02
CA ILE A 149 1.94 -16.08 2.96
C ILE A 149 3.22 -15.43 3.52
N PRO A 150 3.33 -15.18 4.83
CA PRO A 150 4.59 -14.76 5.43
C PRO A 150 5.70 -15.77 5.21
N LYS A 151 6.91 -15.31 4.86
CA LYS A 151 8.07 -16.18 4.59
C LYS A 151 8.49 -17.09 5.76
N TYR A 152 8.08 -16.76 6.99
CA TYR A 152 8.38 -17.58 8.16
C TYR A 152 7.42 -18.78 8.30
N LEU A 153 6.35 -18.85 7.52
CA LEU A 153 5.48 -20.02 7.46
C LEU A 153 6.04 -21.07 6.51
N SER A 154 5.85 -22.33 6.86
CA SER A 154 6.28 -23.46 6.05
C SER A 154 5.16 -23.89 5.13
N THR A 155 5.22 -23.47 3.86
CA THR A 155 4.22 -23.85 2.84
C THR A 155 4.16 -25.37 2.66
N PRO A 156 3.00 -26.01 2.89
CA PRO A 156 2.83 -27.45 2.68
C PRO A 156 3.10 -27.85 1.22
N LYS A 157 3.63 -29.06 1.00
CA LYS A 157 3.92 -29.58 -0.36
C LYS A 157 2.68 -29.67 -1.25
N ASN A 158 1.51 -29.87 -0.66
CA ASN A 158 0.22 -29.96 -1.32
C ASN A 158 -0.50 -28.59 -1.42
N PHE A 159 0.18 -27.48 -1.14
CA PHE A 159 -0.40 -26.16 -1.28
C PHE A 159 -0.37 -25.74 -2.77
N HIS A 160 -1.56 -25.69 -3.39
CA HIS A 160 -1.70 -25.40 -4.82
C HIS A 160 -2.44 -24.09 -5.11
N GLU A 161 -2.84 -23.36 -4.07
CA GLU A 161 -3.57 -22.11 -4.23
C GLU A 161 -2.68 -20.99 -4.75
N LYS A 162 -3.29 -20.02 -5.46
CA LYS A 162 -2.58 -18.82 -5.89
C LYS A 162 -2.13 -18.02 -4.68
N ASN A 163 -0.83 -17.78 -4.58
CA ASN A 163 -0.24 -17.11 -3.43
C ASN A 163 0.95 -16.21 -3.82
N TYR A 164 1.29 -15.30 -2.90
CA TYR A 164 2.49 -14.48 -2.95
C TYR A 164 3.15 -14.47 -1.57
N ILE A 165 4.49 -14.47 -1.54
CA ILE A 165 5.25 -14.53 -0.30
C ILE A 165 5.51 -13.11 0.22
N LEU A 166 5.11 -12.85 1.46
CA LEU A 166 5.43 -11.62 2.20
C LEU A 166 6.80 -11.78 2.86
N ASN A 167 7.76 -10.89 2.56
CA ASN A 167 9.12 -10.88 3.13
C ASN A 167 9.15 -10.31 4.56
N ILE A 168 8.23 -10.73 5.42
CA ILE A 168 8.11 -10.28 6.81
C ILE A 168 8.53 -11.39 7.78
N ASN A 169 9.04 -11.00 8.96
CA ASN A 169 9.28 -11.93 10.07
C ASN A 169 8.15 -11.88 11.12
N VAL A 170 7.33 -10.83 11.07
CA VAL A 170 6.20 -10.59 11.96
C VAL A 170 5.26 -9.60 11.27
N TYR A 171 3.96 -9.68 11.55
CA TYR A 171 3.00 -8.67 11.11
C TYR A 171 3.21 -7.37 11.89
N GLN A 172 3.45 -6.27 11.17
CA GLN A 172 3.64 -4.94 11.76
C GLN A 172 2.45 -4.04 11.38
N GLY A 173 1.72 -3.56 12.39
CA GLY A 173 0.55 -2.69 12.20
C GLY A 173 0.53 -1.48 13.13
N ASN A 174 1.67 -1.16 13.74
CA ASN A 174 1.75 -0.27 14.89
C ASN A 174 1.64 1.22 14.48
N PHE A 175 1.86 1.52 13.20
CA PHE A 175 1.78 2.86 12.63
C PHE A 175 1.26 2.81 11.19
N ARG A 176 0.78 3.95 10.70
CA ARG A 176 0.04 4.06 9.43
C ARG A 176 0.84 3.55 8.22
N GLU A 177 2.13 3.87 8.14
CA GLU A 177 2.98 3.43 7.03
C GLU A 177 3.19 1.92 7.02
N ALA A 178 3.44 1.30 8.18
CA ALA A 178 3.52 -0.16 8.30
C ALA A 178 2.21 -0.85 7.85
N LEU A 179 1.05 -0.30 8.24
CA LEU A 179 -0.24 -0.82 7.80
C LEU A 179 -0.44 -0.72 6.28
N ARG A 180 0.10 0.32 5.65
CA ARG A 180 -0.11 0.55 4.21
C ARG A 180 0.94 -0.11 3.33
N SER A 181 1.97 -0.72 3.89
CA SER A 181 3.13 -1.26 3.16
C SER A 181 3.20 -2.79 3.09
N LEU A 182 2.14 -3.50 3.50
CA LEU A 182 2.13 -4.98 3.49
C LEU A 182 2.48 -5.53 2.10
N PHE A 183 1.92 -4.97 1.04
CA PHE A 183 2.16 -5.45 -0.33
C PHE A 183 3.58 -5.12 -0.83
N ASP A 184 4.20 -4.07 -0.29
CA ASP A 184 5.57 -3.68 -0.64
C ASP A 184 6.60 -4.64 -0.02
N THR A 185 6.17 -5.53 0.88
CA THR A 185 7.04 -6.58 1.43
C THR A 185 7.17 -7.79 0.52
N ILE A 186 6.42 -7.85 -0.58
CA ILE A 186 6.63 -8.89 -1.60
C ILE A 186 7.89 -8.50 -2.38
N GLN A 187 8.78 -9.47 -2.61
CA GLN A 187 10.11 -9.20 -3.15
C GLN A 187 10.09 -8.52 -4.54
N ASP A 188 9.01 -8.72 -5.30
CA ASP A 188 8.81 -8.19 -6.63
C ASP A 188 7.41 -7.56 -6.80
N ASP A 189 7.19 -6.94 -7.95
CA ASP A 189 5.91 -6.34 -8.32
C ASP A 189 4.84 -7.36 -8.75
N SER A 190 5.06 -8.67 -8.57
CA SER A 190 4.23 -9.73 -9.19
C SER A 190 2.75 -9.66 -8.77
N LEU A 191 2.45 -9.43 -7.48
CA LEU A 191 1.08 -9.25 -7.01
C LEU A 191 0.43 -8.03 -7.67
N LEU A 192 1.13 -6.89 -7.66
CA LEU A 192 0.60 -5.64 -8.20
C LEU A 192 0.40 -5.73 -9.71
N LEU A 193 1.32 -6.37 -10.43
CA LEU A 193 1.21 -6.61 -11.86
C LEU A 193 0.04 -7.54 -12.19
N HIS A 194 -0.12 -8.63 -11.42
CA HIS A 194 -1.25 -9.54 -11.56
C HIS A 194 -2.58 -8.80 -11.37
N LEU A 195 -2.70 -7.97 -10.32
CA LEU A 195 -3.91 -7.19 -10.08
C LEU A 195 -4.15 -6.16 -11.19
N LYS A 196 -3.14 -5.38 -11.61
CA LYS A 196 -3.26 -4.41 -12.71
C LYS A 196 -3.74 -5.06 -14.02
N ASN A 197 -3.17 -6.22 -14.37
CA ASN A 197 -3.52 -6.91 -15.61
C ASN A 197 -4.93 -7.51 -15.58
N ASN A 198 -5.52 -7.65 -14.39
CA ASN A 198 -6.83 -8.26 -14.20
C ASN A 198 -7.86 -7.30 -13.59
N TYR A 199 -7.58 -6.00 -13.51
CA TYR A 199 -8.49 -5.02 -12.90
C TYR A 199 -8.67 -3.80 -13.82
N PRO A 200 -9.90 -3.26 -14.00
CA PRO A 200 -10.15 -2.14 -14.90
C PRO A 200 -9.29 -0.92 -14.53
N GLU A 201 -8.50 -0.44 -15.49
CA GLU A 201 -7.54 0.64 -15.27
C GLU A 201 -8.21 1.95 -14.82
N THR A 202 -9.40 2.25 -15.36
CA THR A 202 -10.18 3.43 -14.98
C THR A 202 -10.58 3.40 -13.50
N ILE A 203 -11.15 2.29 -13.04
CA ILE A 203 -11.55 2.11 -11.64
C ILE A 203 -10.34 2.14 -10.71
N TYR A 204 -9.24 1.48 -11.11
CA TYR A 204 -7.96 1.53 -10.40
C TYR A 204 -7.46 2.97 -10.17
N LYS A 205 -7.52 3.81 -11.21
CA LYS A 205 -7.08 5.22 -11.15
C LYS A 205 -8.00 6.04 -10.24
N ASP A 206 -9.31 5.87 -10.35
CA ASP A 206 -10.29 6.60 -9.54
C ASP A 206 -10.12 6.30 -8.04
N ASN A 207 -9.94 5.02 -7.70
CA ASN A 207 -9.69 4.58 -6.33
C ASN A 207 -8.39 5.16 -5.76
N LEU A 208 -7.34 5.22 -6.58
CA LEU A 208 -6.06 5.79 -6.19
C LEU A 208 -6.17 7.29 -5.88
N ILE A 209 -6.92 8.04 -6.70
CA ILE A 209 -7.21 9.46 -6.46
C ILE A 209 -7.98 9.63 -5.14
N PHE A 210 -9.01 8.82 -4.93
CA PHE A 210 -9.81 8.86 -3.71
C PHE A 210 -8.96 8.59 -2.44
N ASP A 211 -8.07 7.61 -2.49
CA ASP A 211 -7.15 7.30 -1.39
C ASP A 211 -6.17 8.45 -1.14
N LEU A 212 -5.55 9.02 -2.19
CA LEU A 212 -4.65 10.19 -2.07
C LEU A 212 -5.34 11.40 -1.45
N GLN A 213 -6.59 11.69 -1.83
CA GLN A 213 -7.38 12.75 -1.21
C GLN A 213 -7.67 12.48 0.27
N SER A 214 -7.84 11.22 0.64
CA SER A 214 -8.06 10.81 2.03
C SER A 214 -6.78 10.95 2.87
N GLU A 215 -5.62 10.57 2.33
CA GLU A 215 -4.32 10.79 2.99
C GLU A 215 -4.04 12.29 3.20
N LEU A 216 -4.36 13.14 2.22
CA LEU A 216 -4.22 14.59 2.36
C LEU A 216 -5.01 15.13 3.56
N LYS A 217 -6.30 14.76 3.66
CA LYS A 217 -7.16 15.23 4.75
C LYS A 217 -6.62 14.86 6.12
N ILE A 218 -6.03 13.67 6.23
CA ILE A 218 -5.45 13.16 7.48
C ILE A 218 -4.21 13.94 7.87
N ALA A 219 -3.37 14.32 6.92
CA ALA A 219 -2.23 15.16 7.21
C ALA A 219 -2.61 16.61 7.53
N GLN A 220 -3.71 17.10 6.96
CA GLN A 220 -4.25 18.43 7.27
C GLN A 220 -4.90 18.52 8.66
N SER A 221 -5.29 17.41 9.28
CA SER A 221 -5.90 17.41 10.62
C SER A 221 -4.93 17.15 11.77
N GLY A 222 -3.64 16.86 11.48
CA GLY A 222 -2.60 16.68 12.49
C GLY A 222 -1.76 17.93 12.76
N ASN A 223 -1.32 18.12 14.02
CA ASN A 223 -0.25 19.05 14.42
C ASN A 223 1.14 18.53 13.98
N SER A 224 1.27 18.14 12.70
CA SER A 224 2.49 17.59 12.13
C SER A 224 2.89 18.44 10.92
N SER A 225 4.12 18.95 10.95
CA SER A 225 4.81 19.82 9.96
C SER A 225 4.10 19.99 8.60
N HIS A 226 3.45 21.14 8.46
CA HIS A 226 2.22 21.34 7.70
C HIS A 226 2.40 21.98 6.31
N VAL A 227 3.51 21.73 5.60
CA VAL A 227 3.81 22.42 4.32
C VAL A 227 4.15 21.50 3.14
N ILE A 228 4.59 20.25 3.38
CA ILE A 228 5.16 19.39 2.32
C ILE A 228 4.09 18.63 1.51
N GLN A 229 2.89 18.44 2.03
CA GLN A 229 1.83 17.72 1.31
C GLN A 229 1.02 18.57 0.33
N LEU A 230 1.11 19.90 0.41
CA LEU A 230 0.40 20.80 -0.52
C LEU A 230 0.93 20.74 -1.96
N GLN A 231 2.15 20.23 -2.16
CA GLN A 231 2.76 20.10 -3.49
C GLN A 231 2.29 18.83 -4.21
N ALA A 232 2.22 17.68 -3.54
CA ALA A 232 1.81 16.41 -4.15
C ALA A 232 0.35 16.43 -4.67
N ILE A 233 -0.56 17.13 -4.00
CA ILE A 233 -1.96 17.26 -4.46
C ILE A 233 -2.08 18.24 -5.62
N ARG A 234 -1.26 19.31 -5.64
CA ARG A 234 -1.15 20.18 -6.82
C ARG A 234 -0.56 19.45 -8.01
N ASP A 235 0.39 18.54 -7.80
CA ASP A 235 0.98 17.74 -8.86
C ASP A 235 0.02 16.67 -9.39
N VAL A 236 -0.80 16.07 -8.52
CA VAL A 236 -1.88 15.15 -8.90
C VAL A 236 -2.98 15.89 -9.68
N ASP A 237 -3.42 17.07 -9.22
CA ASP A 237 -4.43 17.90 -9.92
C ASP A 237 -3.88 18.43 -11.27
N ASN A 238 -2.62 18.85 -11.31
CA ASN A 238 -1.95 19.29 -12.55
C ASN A 238 -1.73 18.14 -13.54
N ALA A 239 -1.36 16.96 -13.05
CA ALA A 239 -1.12 15.81 -13.90
C ALA A 239 -2.42 15.14 -14.38
N TYR A 240 -3.55 15.41 -13.72
CA TYR A 240 -4.91 15.12 -14.22
C TYR A 240 -5.33 16.09 -15.34
N ARG A 241 -4.94 17.38 -15.27
CA ARG A 241 -5.20 18.37 -16.34
C ARG A 241 -4.34 18.18 -17.61
N GLN A 242 -3.27 17.40 -17.55
CA GLN A 242 -2.30 17.20 -18.64
C GLN A 242 -2.26 15.76 -19.21
N MET A 243 -3.36 14.99 -19.11
CA MET A 243 -3.46 13.56 -19.46
C MET A 243 -3.19 13.17 -20.93
N SER A 244 -2.55 14.02 -21.74
CA SER A 244 -1.98 13.64 -23.04
C SER A 244 -0.44 13.55 -23.09
N ILE A 245 0.31 13.97 -22.04
CA ILE A 245 1.79 14.08 -22.14
C ILE A 245 2.59 13.21 -21.13
N ASN A 246 2.04 12.65 -20.04
CA ASN A 246 2.86 12.18 -18.91
C ASN A 246 2.55 10.79 -18.31
N GLU A 247 2.47 9.73 -19.11
CA GLU A 247 2.38 8.36 -18.58
C GLU A 247 3.64 7.96 -17.76
N THR A 248 4.82 8.42 -18.17
CA THR A 248 6.11 8.10 -17.52
C THR A 248 6.34 8.85 -16.20
N ARG A 249 5.92 10.12 -16.10
CA ARG A 249 6.09 10.93 -14.86
C ARG A 249 5.19 10.41 -13.73
N TRP A 250 3.95 10.02 -14.07
CA TRP A 250 3.01 9.39 -13.14
C TRP A 250 3.50 8.03 -12.62
N GLN A 251 3.99 7.17 -13.51
CA GLN A 251 4.54 5.88 -13.12
C GLN A 251 5.71 6.03 -12.14
N ARG A 252 6.58 7.02 -12.33
CA ARG A 252 7.70 7.30 -11.40
C ARG A 252 7.24 7.81 -10.05
N LEU A 253 6.33 8.78 -10.02
CA LEU A 253 5.78 9.29 -8.77
C LEU A 253 5.07 8.18 -7.97
N MET A 254 4.36 7.29 -8.66
CA MET A 254 3.72 6.13 -8.05
C MET A 254 4.71 5.09 -7.53
N LYS A 255 5.78 4.77 -8.28
CA LYS A 255 6.86 3.93 -7.76
C LYS A 255 7.50 4.55 -6.52
N LEU A 256 7.83 5.84 -6.58
CA LEU A 256 8.38 6.60 -5.45
C LEU A 256 7.48 6.59 -4.22
N HIS A 257 6.17 6.76 -4.39
CA HIS A 257 5.20 6.76 -3.29
C HIS A 257 4.93 5.34 -2.75
N ARG A 258 5.07 4.31 -3.58
CA ARG A 258 4.89 2.92 -3.16
C ARG A 258 6.10 2.36 -2.46
N ALA A 259 7.31 2.72 -2.90
CA ALA A 259 8.57 2.20 -2.36
C ALA A 259 8.64 2.31 -0.83
N ASN A 260 9.16 1.26 -0.19
CA ASN A 260 9.44 1.25 1.24
C ASN A 260 10.94 1.48 1.44
N PHE A 261 11.31 2.69 1.86
CA PHE A 261 12.70 3.11 1.97
C PHE A 261 13.48 2.36 3.06
N CYS A 262 12.80 1.74 4.04
CA CYS A 262 13.42 0.91 5.06
C CYS A 262 14.10 -0.36 4.53
N HIS A 263 13.76 -0.79 3.31
CA HIS A 263 14.29 -2.01 2.68
C HIS A 263 15.17 -1.71 1.46
N LEU A 264 15.38 -0.43 1.11
CA LEU A 264 16.24 -0.03 0.01
C LEU A 264 17.70 0.04 0.47
N THR A 265 18.61 -0.48 -0.35
CA THR A 265 20.05 -0.39 -0.08
C THR A 265 20.59 0.92 -0.65
N LEU A 266 20.33 2.02 0.05
CA LEU A 266 20.83 3.33 -0.36
C LEU A 266 22.34 3.45 -0.05
N PRO A 267 23.13 4.13 -0.91
CA PRO A 267 24.50 4.50 -0.58
C PRO A 267 24.54 5.33 0.71
N SER A 268 25.66 5.32 1.43
CA SER A 268 25.78 6.07 2.69
C SER A 268 25.73 7.59 2.51
N SER A 269 26.10 8.09 1.32
CA SER A 269 26.07 9.50 0.96
C SER A 269 25.63 9.67 -0.50
N ILE A 270 24.67 10.56 -0.74
CA ILE A 270 24.12 10.81 -2.07
C ILE A 270 23.98 12.30 -2.39
N ALA A 271 23.95 12.60 -3.68
CA ALA A 271 23.46 13.86 -4.23
C ALA A 271 22.27 13.58 -5.17
N ILE A 272 21.29 14.47 -5.22
CA ILE A 272 20.07 14.27 -6.02
C ILE A 272 20.13 15.18 -7.23
N TYR A 273 20.20 14.62 -8.45
CA TYR A 273 20.08 15.42 -9.66
C TYR A 273 18.60 15.59 -10.05
N GLY A 274 18.14 16.83 -10.07
CA GLY A 274 16.77 17.26 -10.36
C GLY A 274 16.08 17.77 -9.09
N ALA A 275 16.02 19.10 -8.92
CA ALA A 275 15.41 19.75 -7.75
C ALA A 275 13.92 20.10 -7.97
N GLY A 276 13.29 19.48 -8.96
CA GLY A 276 11.84 19.55 -9.16
C GLY A 276 11.07 18.70 -8.13
N ASP A 277 9.74 18.66 -8.27
CA ASP A 277 8.85 18.04 -7.27
C ASP A 277 9.23 16.58 -6.95
N ILE A 278 9.55 15.79 -7.98
CA ILE A 278 9.92 14.38 -7.83
C ILE A 278 11.22 14.21 -7.03
N GLY A 279 12.21 15.08 -7.26
CA GLY A 279 13.48 14.99 -6.54
C GLY A 279 13.32 15.38 -5.07
N LYS A 280 12.49 16.38 -4.79
CA LYS A 280 12.13 16.77 -3.43
C LYS A 280 11.36 15.66 -2.69
N VAL A 281 10.44 14.99 -3.38
CA VAL A 281 9.76 13.80 -2.84
C VAL A 281 10.75 12.68 -2.53
N PHE A 282 11.70 12.40 -3.43
CA PHE A 282 12.74 11.40 -3.17
C PHE A 282 13.59 11.77 -1.95
N TYR A 283 14.01 13.03 -1.83
CA TYR A 283 14.74 13.53 -0.66
C TYR A 283 14.00 13.26 0.65
N ASP A 284 12.73 13.65 0.74
CA ASP A 284 11.97 13.52 1.98
C ASP A 284 11.84 12.08 2.46
N ARG A 285 11.84 11.13 1.53
CA ARG A 285 11.77 9.71 1.86
C ARG A 285 13.13 9.07 2.10
N ALA A 286 14.20 9.61 1.52
CA ALA A 286 15.56 9.05 1.62
C ALA A 286 16.38 9.65 2.78
N LYS A 287 16.08 10.87 3.23
CA LYS A 287 16.93 11.63 4.18
C LYS A 287 17.21 10.94 5.52
N ASP A 288 16.31 10.05 5.97
CA ASP A 288 16.49 9.31 7.22
C ASP A 288 17.33 8.03 7.05
N PHE A 289 17.63 7.64 5.80
CA PHE A 289 18.30 6.38 5.45
C PHE A 289 19.66 6.58 4.79
N THR A 290 19.94 7.78 4.27
CA THR A 290 21.22 8.15 3.67
C THR A 290 21.54 9.61 3.99
N ASN A 291 22.83 9.94 4.06
CA ASN A 291 23.25 11.33 4.04
C ASN A 291 22.96 11.93 2.66
N ILE A 292 22.23 13.04 2.59
CA ILE A 292 21.96 13.74 1.33
C ILE A 292 22.69 15.08 1.35
N GLN A 293 23.72 15.21 0.52
CA GLN A 293 24.62 16.34 0.55
C GLN A 293 24.03 17.59 -0.11
N CYS A 294 23.42 17.41 -1.29
CA CYS A 294 22.88 18.50 -2.08
C CYS A 294 21.91 18.00 -3.15
N PHE A 295 21.11 18.93 -3.66
CA PHE A 295 20.50 18.80 -4.97
C PHE A 295 21.40 19.40 -6.04
N ILE A 296 21.32 18.84 -7.25
CA ILE A 296 21.97 19.36 -8.45
C ILE A 296 20.87 19.68 -9.46
N ASP A 297 20.83 20.89 -10.00
CA ASP A 297 19.86 21.26 -11.02
C ASP A 297 20.49 22.10 -12.14
N LYS A 298 20.04 21.90 -13.38
CA LYS A 298 20.53 22.68 -14.53
C LYS A 298 20.10 24.14 -14.40
N ASN A 299 18.87 24.37 -13.93
CA ASN A 299 18.25 25.70 -13.78
C ASN A 299 17.47 25.75 -12.44
N PRO A 300 18.16 25.84 -11.30
CA PRO A 300 17.51 25.84 -10.00
C PRO A 300 16.63 27.08 -9.81
N CYS A 301 15.36 26.86 -9.45
CA CYS A 301 14.42 27.93 -9.09
C CYS A 301 14.62 28.45 -7.66
N GLU A 302 15.25 27.65 -6.81
CA GLU A 302 15.44 27.89 -5.38
C GLU A 302 16.90 27.60 -5.01
N LYS A 303 17.37 28.15 -3.88
CA LYS A 303 18.77 27.99 -3.43
C LYS A 303 18.98 26.81 -2.49
N GLU A 304 17.92 26.37 -1.81
CA GLU A 304 17.96 25.26 -0.85
C GLU A 304 16.57 24.65 -0.71
N TYR A 305 16.52 23.41 -0.24
CA TYR A 305 15.30 22.71 0.14
C TYR A 305 15.51 22.02 1.49
N MET A 306 14.74 22.40 2.50
CA MET A 306 14.81 21.82 3.85
C MET A 306 16.24 21.83 4.45
N GLY A 307 16.96 22.93 4.23
CA GLY A 307 18.34 23.11 4.71
C GLY A 307 19.41 22.42 3.85
N VAL A 308 19.03 21.71 2.79
CA VAL A 308 19.95 21.07 1.84
C VAL A 308 20.15 21.97 0.62
N PRO A 309 21.40 22.28 0.24
CA PRO A 309 21.69 23.22 -0.84
C PRO A 309 21.24 22.68 -2.20
N ILE A 310 20.71 23.57 -3.05
CA ILE A 310 20.43 23.29 -4.46
C ILE A 310 21.52 23.96 -5.29
N ILE A 311 22.41 23.14 -5.84
CA ILE A 311 23.59 23.58 -6.57
C ILE A 311 23.29 23.58 -8.06
N LYS A 312 23.53 24.72 -8.72
CA LYS A 312 23.48 24.78 -10.18
C LYS A 312 24.54 23.86 -10.76
N LEU A 313 24.20 23.08 -11.77
CA LEU A 313 25.06 22.07 -12.39
C LEU A 313 26.50 22.56 -12.64
N THR A 314 26.65 23.74 -13.26
CA THR A 314 27.95 24.35 -13.57
C THR A 314 28.82 24.65 -12.36
N ASN A 315 28.22 24.69 -11.17
CA ASN A 315 28.87 25.03 -9.91
C ASN A 315 29.07 23.79 -9.01
N TYR A 316 28.53 22.63 -9.41
CA TYR A 316 28.65 21.40 -8.64
C TYR A 316 30.08 20.87 -8.69
N LYS A 317 30.59 20.48 -7.52
CA LYS A 317 31.89 19.84 -7.36
C LYS A 317 31.67 18.45 -6.76
N PRO A 318 32.14 17.37 -7.39
CA PRO A 318 31.96 16.03 -6.87
C PRO A 318 32.72 15.84 -5.55
N GLU A 319 32.03 15.27 -4.57
CA GLU A 319 32.65 14.83 -3.32
C GLU A 319 33.03 13.34 -3.40
N PRO A 320 34.11 12.91 -2.68
CA PRO A 320 34.44 11.50 -2.54
C PRO A 320 33.25 10.71 -1.97
N ASP A 321 33.11 9.45 -2.40
CA ASP A 321 32.11 8.49 -1.89
C ASP A 321 30.64 8.94 -1.97
N THR A 322 30.34 9.89 -2.86
CA THR A 322 28.97 10.36 -3.10
C THR A 322 28.41 9.82 -4.41
N THR A 323 27.26 9.15 -4.31
CA THR A 323 26.50 8.67 -5.47
C THR A 323 25.46 9.70 -5.90
N ILE A 324 25.43 10.06 -7.17
CA ILE A 324 24.44 10.96 -7.75
C ILE A 324 23.25 10.14 -8.25
N ILE A 325 22.09 10.35 -7.66
CA ILE A 325 20.82 9.76 -8.09
C ILE A 325 20.14 10.72 -9.05
N VAL A 326 20.00 10.30 -10.31
CA VAL A 326 19.37 11.07 -11.38
C VAL A 326 17.87 10.81 -11.40
N ILE A 327 17.09 11.84 -11.06
CA ILE A 327 15.63 11.79 -10.99
C ILE A 327 14.93 11.93 -12.36
N PRO A 328 15.36 12.84 -13.27
CA PRO A 328 14.76 12.97 -14.60
C PRO A 328 15.33 11.93 -15.56
N THR A 329 14.93 10.67 -15.36
CA THR A 329 15.55 9.53 -16.06
C THR A 329 15.17 9.46 -17.55
N TYR A 330 14.21 10.27 -18.01
CA TYR A 330 13.91 10.45 -19.44
C TYR A 330 15.07 11.15 -20.18
N ALA A 331 15.88 11.94 -19.46
CA ALA A 331 17.05 12.62 -19.97
C ALA A 331 18.34 12.05 -19.35
N TYR A 332 18.29 10.82 -18.84
CA TYR A 332 19.41 10.21 -18.10
C TYR A 332 20.73 10.27 -18.87
N THR A 333 20.72 9.91 -20.16
CA THR A 333 21.93 9.91 -21.00
C THR A 333 22.52 11.31 -21.16
N GLU A 334 21.68 12.32 -21.39
CA GLU A 334 22.13 13.72 -21.50
C GLU A 334 22.69 14.21 -20.16
N ILE A 335 21.95 13.99 -19.07
CA ILE A 335 22.35 14.41 -17.72
C ILE A 335 23.67 13.76 -17.29
N ARG A 336 23.84 12.46 -17.56
CA ARG A 336 25.07 11.73 -17.25
C ARG A 336 26.26 12.31 -18.04
N ASN A 337 26.05 12.67 -19.31
CA ASN A 337 27.08 13.29 -20.13
C ASN A 337 27.41 14.71 -19.61
N ASP A 338 26.42 15.49 -19.20
CA ASP A 338 26.64 16.81 -18.59
C ASP A 338 27.42 16.68 -17.27
N LEU A 339 27.04 15.77 -16.38
CA LEU A 339 27.74 15.53 -15.10
C LEU A 339 29.20 15.09 -15.27
N THR A 340 29.47 14.27 -16.28
CA THR A 340 30.84 13.78 -16.57
C THR A 340 31.70 14.85 -17.24
N SER A 341 31.14 15.59 -18.20
CA SER A 341 31.89 16.59 -18.97
C SER A 341 32.05 17.94 -18.26
N ILE A 342 31.02 18.40 -17.55
CA ILE A 342 31.01 19.72 -16.89
C ILE A 342 31.56 19.63 -15.47
N CYS A 343 31.19 18.58 -14.74
CA CYS A 343 31.51 18.46 -13.31
C CYS A 343 32.60 17.42 -13.00
N ASN A 344 33.13 16.71 -14.02
CA ASN A 344 34.13 15.67 -13.87
C ASN A 344 33.72 14.53 -12.90
N VAL A 345 32.43 14.21 -12.86
CA VAL A 345 31.90 13.11 -12.04
C VAL A 345 32.26 11.76 -12.67
N LYS A 346 32.66 10.78 -11.87
CA LYS A 346 32.89 9.40 -12.34
C LYS A 346 31.57 8.75 -12.76
N ILE A 347 31.54 8.11 -13.94
CA ILE A 347 30.35 7.42 -14.46
C ILE A 347 29.80 6.40 -13.45
N SER A 348 30.67 5.67 -12.75
CA SER A 348 30.30 4.67 -11.74
C SER A 348 29.56 5.26 -10.53
N SER A 349 29.64 6.57 -10.33
CA SER A 349 28.98 7.29 -9.23
C SER A 349 27.65 7.89 -9.65
N ILE A 350 27.18 7.67 -10.88
CA ILE A 350 25.90 8.21 -11.38
C ILE A 350 24.94 7.04 -11.59
N VAL A 351 23.80 7.08 -10.92
CA VAL A 351 22.76 6.06 -10.99
C VAL A 351 21.42 6.68 -11.38
N ALA A 352 20.60 5.92 -12.10
CA ALA A 352 19.24 6.34 -12.41
C ALA A 352 18.34 6.09 -11.19
N LEU A 353 17.28 6.87 -11.03
CA LEU A 353 16.31 6.62 -9.96
C LEU A 353 15.69 5.21 -10.05
N GLU A 354 15.48 4.66 -11.25
CA GLU A 354 14.92 3.30 -11.39
C GLU A 354 15.81 2.24 -10.77
N THR A 355 17.14 2.35 -10.91
CA THR A 355 18.09 1.38 -10.37
C THR A 355 18.22 1.44 -8.84
N VAL A 356 17.56 2.40 -8.19
CA VAL A 356 17.47 2.49 -6.73
C VAL A 356 16.33 1.60 -6.20
N PHE A 357 15.35 1.29 -7.05
CA PHE A 357 14.17 0.48 -6.69
C PHE A 357 14.28 -0.98 -7.15
N ASP A 358 15.26 -1.30 -7.99
CA ASP A 358 15.63 -2.66 -8.42
C ASP A 358 16.66 -3.25 -7.46
#